data_AF-A0AAD1XR68-F1
#
_entry.id   AF-A0AAD1XR68-F1
#
_cell.length_a   1.000
_cell.length_b   1.000
_cell.length_c   1.000
_cell.angle_alpha   90.00
_cell.angle_beta   90.00
_cell.angle_gamma   90.00
#
_symmetry.space_group_name_H-M   'P 1'
#
loop_
_entity.id
_entity.type
_entity.pdbx_description
1 polymer ?
#
loop_
_entity_poly.entity_id
_entity_poly.type
_entity_poly.pdbx_seq_one_letter_code
_entity_poly.pdbx_strand_id
1 'polypeptide(L)'
;MIDIKALCGKSEPTSSQRLLSDYDLEEGKQNYTKDRDLIKDFLPETREVLATIKNMEKNISQIKALKEAITQEARGDREIATNEKVQIIISKTTDMQKTINESLKEMSEQVDKAKEEYPDEPECRVVSTIHSTLIFKFKEVLISFQKSQSDYKNAMQSKIKRQIAIVKPEAGEKEIEALSKDPESAMKMVSDQISGKAHRKLQNTVRDIQNKYELILKLENSVEEVYQLTLNLNILIQTQGEKLNTIEKNLEEANDYLEKGENHLNLAKKWHQKTRYKMACIAVVLVIIAIILIVIFVK
;
A
#
# COMPACT_ATOMS: atom_id res chain seq x y z
N MET A 1 -44.78 -45.70 5.52
CA MET A 1 -43.92 -44.73 6.21
C MET A 1 -42.75 -44.46 5.27
N ILE A 2 -42.75 -43.28 4.65
CA ILE A 2 -41.91 -42.95 3.49
C ILE A 2 -40.50 -42.61 3.96
N ASP A 3 -39.51 -43.18 3.27
CA ASP A 3 -38.09 -43.09 3.56
C ASP A 3 -37.55 -41.68 3.24
N ILE A 4 -37.34 -40.85 4.27
CA ILE A 4 -36.81 -39.47 4.17
C ILE A 4 -35.27 -39.52 4.01
N LYS A 5 -34.80 -40.34 3.07
CA LYS A 5 -33.39 -40.39 2.64
C LYS A 5 -33.23 -40.25 1.13
N ALA A 6 -34.35 -40.14 0.39
CA ALA A 6 -34.37 -40.05 -1.06
C ALA A 6 -34.57 -38.62 -1.64
N LEU A 7 -34.55 -37.56 -0.81
CA LEU A 7 -34.82 -36.18 -1.26
C LEU A 7 -33.71 -35.14 -0.99
N CYS A 8 -32.52 -35.56 -0.56
CA CYS A 8 -31.34 -34.69 -0.64
C CYS A 8 -30.48 -35.17 -1.81
N GLY A 9 -30.65 -34.52 -2.96
CA GLY A 9 -29.74 -34.66 -4.09
C GLY A 9 -28.30 -34.46 -3.60
N LYS A 10 -27.42 -35.38 -3.97
CA LYS A 10 -25.97 -35.21 -3.80
C LYS A 10 -25.57 -33.92 -4.52
N SER A 11 -25.34 -32.85 -3.76
CA SER A 11 -24.57 -31.72 -4.26
C SER A 11 -23.18 -32.25 -4.59
N GLU A 12 -22.76 -32.13 -5.84
CA GLU A 12 -21.39 -32.45 -6.24
C GLU A 12 -20.41 -31.65 -5.37
N PRO A 13 -19.29 -32.27 -4.94
CA PRO A 13 -18.27 -31.53 -4.22
C PRO A 13 -17.76 -30.40 -5.12
N THR A 14 -17.76 -29.17 -4.60
CA THR A 14 -17.21 -28.01 -5.30
C THR A 14 -15.74 -28.25 -5.63
N SER A 15 -15.21 -27.58 -6.66
CA SER A 15 -13.81 -27.75 -7.11
C SER A 15 -12.78 -27.62 -5.98
N SER A 16 -13.09 -26.86 -4.92
CA SER A 16 -12.28 -26.75 -3.69
C SER A 16 -12.26 -28.03 -2.83
N GLN A 17 -13.31 -28.85 -2.83
CA GLN A 17 -13.35 -30.13 -2.13
C GLN A 17 -12.63 -31.26 -2.89
N ARG A 18 -12.56 -31.20 -4.23
CA ARG A 18 -11.72 -32.12 -5.01
C ARG A 18 -10.23 -31.85 -4.81
N LEU A 19 -9.83 -30.59 -4.67
CA LEU A 19 -8.42 -30.22 -4.39
C LEU A 19 -7.92 -30.66 -3.00
N LEU A 20 -8.83 -31.05 -2.09
CA LEU A 20 -8.49 -31.53 -0.74
C LEU A 20 -8.54 -33.06 -0.59
N SER A 21 -9.14 -33.81 -1.53
CA SER A 21 -9.11 -35.29 -1.45
C SER A 21 -7.95 -35.93 -2.18
N ASP A 22 -7.24 -35.19 -3.05
CA ASP A 22 -6.04 -35.70 -3.73
C ASP A 22 -4.75 -35.45 -2.92
N TYR A 23 -4.86 -34.84 -1.73
CA TYR A 23 -3.81 -34.88 -0.70
C TYR A 23 -3.97 -36.15 0.15
N ASP A 24 -3.96 -37.30 -0.52
CA ASP A 24 -3.66 -38.56 0.16
C ASP A 24 -2.25 -38.46 0.74
N LEU A 25 -2.16 -38.70 2.04
CA LEU A 25 -0.92 -38.97 2.78
C LEU A 25 -0.34 -40.30 2.29
N GLU A 26 0.08 -40.38 1.03
CA GLU A 26 0.96 -41.44 0.57
C GLU A 26 2.37 -41.12 1.06
N GLU A 27 2.98 -42.12 1.70
CA GLU A 27 4.33 -42.14 2.24
C GLU A 27 5.39 -41.91 1.16
N GLY A 28 5.52 -40.67 0.70
CA GLY A 28 6.63 -40.21 -0.11
C GLY A 28 7.65 -39.54 0.78
N LYS A 29 8.77 -40.22 1.06
CA LYS A 29 9.98 -39.59 1.61
C LYS A 29 10.51 -38.55 0.60
N GLN A 30 9.93 -37.35 0.57
CA GLN A 30 10.57 -36.19 -0.02
C GLN A 30 11.27 -35.43 1.10
N ASN A 31 12.57 -35.24 0.93
CA ASN A 31 13.40 -34.38 1.76
C ASN A 31 12.78 -32.98 1.79
N TYR A 32 11.97 -32.69 2.81
CA TYR A 32 11.75 -31.33 3.26
C TYR A 32 13.13 -30.80 3.67
N THR A 33 13.73 -29.99 2.81
CA THR A 33 14.95 -29.25 3.10
C THR A 33 14.68 -28.41 4.35
N LYS A 34 15.39 -28.76 5.42
CA LYS A 34 15.08 -28.39 6.79
C LYS A 34 15.49 -26.96 7.17
N ASP A 35 15.75 -26.05 6.22
CA ASP A 35 16.40 -24.76 6.57
C ASP A 35 15.81 -23.47 5.97
N ARG A 36 14.78 -23.50 5.13
CA ARG A 36 14.08 -22.25 4.75
C ARG A 36 12.63 -22.47 4.35
N ASP A 37 11.71 -21.87 5.09
CA ASP A 37 10.30 -21.77 4.70
C ASP A 37 10.15 -20.46 3.92
N LEU A 38 10.35 -20.55 2.60
CA LEU A 38 10.37 -19.41 1.67
C LEU A 38 9.13 -18.51 1.85
N ILE A 39 7.96 -19.13 2.04
CA ILE A 39 6.71 -18.42 2.25
C ILE A 39 6.76 -17.67 3.58
N LYS A 40 7.15 -18.33 4.66
CA LYS A 40 7.23 -17.71 6.00
C LYS A 40 8.21 -16.54 6.07
N ASP A 41 9.27 -16.57 5.28
CA ASP A 41 10.23 -15.46 5.17
C ASP A 41 9.61 -14.26 4.40
N PHE A 42 8.73 -14.52 3.43
CA PHE A 42 8.07 -13.50 2.60
C PHE A 42 6.85 -12.83 3.26
N LEU A 43 6.16 -13.55 4.16
CA LEU A 43 4.92 -13.11 4.81
C LEU A 43 5.03 -11.81 5.64
N PRO A 44 6.10 -11.55 6.42
CA PRO A 44 6.26 -10.31 7.17
C PRO A 44 6.30 -9.08 6.25
N GLU A 45 7.16 -9.12 5.23
CA GLU A 45 7.35 -8.01 4.29
C GLU A 45 6.07 -7.75 3.46
N THR A 46 5.41 -8.82 3.01
CA THR A 46 4.11 -8.75 2.33
C THR A 46 3.06 -7.99 3.17
N ARG A 47 3.01 -8.27 4.48
CA ARG A 47 2.05 -7.62 5.40
C ARG A 47 2.39 -6.15 5.60
N GLU A 48 3.66 -5.81 5.70
CA GLU A 48 4.11 -4.43 5.83
C GLU A 48 3.79 -3.60 4.59
N VAL A 49 4.02 -4.15 3.39
CA VAL A 49 3.65 -3.51 2.12
C VAL A 49 2.14 -3.29 2.05
N LEU A 50 1.32 -4.31 2.35
CA LEU A 50 -0.14 -4.18 2.36
C LEU A 50 -0.65 -3.16 3.38
N ALA A 51 -0.06 -3.10 4.57
CA ALA A 51 -0.41 -2.11 5.58
C ALA A 51 -0.08 -0.69 5.10
N THR A 52 1.07 -0.53 4.45
CA THR A 52 1.50 0.76 3.90
C THR A 52 0.60 1.20 2.73
N ILE A 53 0.21 0.28 1.85
CA ILE A 53 -0.78 0.54 0.78
C ILE A 53 -2.12 1.02 1.38
N LYS A 54 -2.65 0.33 2.39
CA LYS A 54 -3.89 0.75 3.08
C LYS A 54 -3.78 2.14 3.70
N ASN A 55 -2.63 2.46 4.29
CA ASN A 55 -2.38 3.80 4.83
C ASN A 55 -2.32 4.86 3.74
N MET A 56 -1.75 4.53 2.57
CA MET A 56 -1.72 5.39 1.38
C MET A 56 -3.14 5.67 0.89
N GLU A 57 -4.02 4.67 0.79
CA GLU A 57 -5.44 4.82 0.43
C GLU A 57 -6.19 5.74 1.40
N LYS A 58 -5.92 5.61 2.70
CA LYS A 58 -6.48 6.48 3.73
C LYS A 58 -6.03 7.93 3.54
N ASN A 59 -4.73 8.16 3.29
CA ASN A 59 -4.21 9.50 3.01
C ASN A 59 -4.86 10.11 1.75
N ILE A 60 -4.99 9.33 0.67
CA ILE A 60 -5.65 9.78 -0.57
C ILE A 60 -7.11 10.19 -0.30
N SER A 61 -7.83 9.42 0.51
CA SER A 61 -9.19 9.75 0.91
C SER A 61 -9.27 11.05 1.72
N GLN A 62 -8.29 11.28 2.60
CA GLN A 62 -8.15 12.54 3.34
C GLN A 62 -7.84 13.72 2.40
N ILE A 63 -6.96 13.56 1.42
CA ILE A 63 -6.67 14.60 0.41
C ILE A 63 -7.95 14.99 -0.32
N LYS A 64 -8.74 14.01 -0.77
CA LYS A 64 -10.03 14.24 -1.45
C LYS A 64 -11.00 15.04 -0.57
N ALA A 65 -11.17 14.64 0.69
CA ALA A 65 -12.05 15.35 1.64
C ALA A 65 -11.57 16.77 1.94
N LEU A 66 -10.26 16.97 2.15
CA LEU A 66 -9.68 18.30 2.39
C LEU A 66 -9.78 19.19 1.15
N LYS A 67 -9.64 18.64 -0.07
CA LYS A 67 -9.87 19.37 -1.32
C LYS A 67 -11.33 19.84 -1.44
N GLU A 68 -12.30 19.03 -1.02
CA GLU A 68 -13.72 19.43 -0.96
C GLU A 68 -13.94 20.56 0.05
N ALA A 69 -13.36 20.43 1.26
CA ALA A 69 -13.40 21.47 2.28
C ALA A 69 -12.81 22.79 1.75
N ILE A 70 -11.63 22.78 1.12
CA ILE A 70 -11.02 23.98 0.58
C ILE A 70 -11.91 24.62 -0.48
N THR A 71 -12.56 23.83 -1.33
CA THR A 71 -13.46 24.37 -2.38
C THR A 71 -14.62 25.17 -1.77
N GLN A 72 -15.09 24.79 -0.58
CA GLN A 72 -16.18 25.44 0.15
C GLN A 72 -15.72 26.54 1.11
N GLU A 73 -14.48 26.47 1.59
CA GLU A 73 -13.92 27.42 2.55
C GLU A 73 -13.74 28.83 1.95
N ALA A 74 -14.17 29.82 2.72
CA ALA A 74 -13.83 31.22 2.49
C ALA A 74 -12.33 31.46 2.75
N ARG A 75 -11.78 32.51 2.12
CA ARG A 75 -10.37 32.91 2.32
C ARG A 75 -10.09 33.20 3.79
N GLY A 76 -8.94 32.73 4.28
CA GLY A 76 -8.45 33.03 5.64
C GLY A 76 -7.75 31.85 6.31
N ASP A 77 -7.57 31.94 7.62
CA ASP A 77 -6.73 31.01 8.41
C ASP A 77 -7.15 29.54 8.31
N ARG A 78 -8.46 29.28 8.15
CA ARG A 78 -8.97 27.92 7.94
C ARG A 78 -8.46 27.32 6.64
N GLU A 79 -8.51 28.08 5.54
CA GLU A 79 -8.00 27.64 4.24
C GLU A 79 -6.49 27.39 4.30
N ILE A 80 -5.74 28.25 4.99
CA ILE A 80 -4.30 28.07 5.17
C ILE A 80 -4.01 26.76 5.92
N ALA A 81 -4.66 26.53 7.06
CA ALA A 81 -4.48 25.32 7.85
C ALA A 81 -4.89 24.06 7.09
N THR A 82 -5.95 24.12 6.28
CA THR A 82 -6.39 23.00 5.44
C THR A 82 -5.36 22.70 4.33
N ASN A 83 -4.81 23.73 3.68
CA ASN A 83 -3.75 23.57 2.68
C ASN A 83 -2.46 22.97 3.28
N GLU A 84 -2.04 23.42 4.47
CA GLU A 84 -0.89 22.86 5.18
C GLU A 84 -1.07 21.37 5.48
N LYS A 85 -2.26 20.98 5.95
CA LYS A 85 -2.60 19.56 6.17
C LYS A 85 -2.51 18.75 4.88
N VAL A 86 -3.00 19.28 3.76
CA VAL A 86 -2.89 18.61 2.46
C VAL A 86 -1.42 18.39 2.08
N GLN A 87 -0.56 19.39 2.24
CA GLN A 87 0.87 19.27 1.93
C GLN A 87 1.57 18.23 2.80
N ILE A 88 1.28 18.21 4.10
CA ILE A 88 1.83 17.20 5.02
C ILE A 88 1.40 15.79 4.59
N ILE A 89 0.12 15.60 4.26
CA ILE A 89 -0.39 14.29 3.84
C ILE A 89 0.22 13.88 2.50
N ILE A 90 0.38 14.80 1.54
CA ILE A 90 1.04 14.51 0.26
C ILE A 90 2.48 14.04 0.49
N SER A 91 3.28 14.79 1.26
CA SER A 91 4.67 14.43 1.57
C SER A 91 4.74 13.04 2.23
N LYS A 92 3.92 12.79 3.25
CA LYS A 92 3.84 11.47 3.91
C LYS A 92 3.46 10.35 2.94
N THR A 93 2.59 10.63 1.98
CA THR A 93 2.13 9.65 0.97
C THR A 93 3.24 9.35 -0.05
N THR A 94 4.04 10.36 -0.41
CA THR A 94 5.24 10.18 -1.23
C THR A 94 6.30 9.33 -0.50
N ASP A 95 6.52 9.55 0.80
CA ASP A 95 7.44 8.72 1.60
C ASP A 95 6.98 7.24 1.67
N MET A 96 5.66 7.03 1.83
CA MET A 96 5.05 5.69 1.79
C MET A 96 5.25 5.03 0.42
N GLN A 97 5.10 5.78 -0.67
CA GLN A 97 5.36 5.27 -2.02
C GLN A 97 6.81 4.84 -2.19
N LYS A 98 7.77 5.63 -1.70
CA LYS A 98 9.19 5.28 -1.73
C LYS A 98 9.45 3.97 -0.97
N THR A 99 8.90 3.87 0.24
CA THR A 99 9.01 2.66 1.08
C THR A 99 8.48 1.43 0.36
N ILE A 100 7.28 1.51 -0.23
CA ILE A 100 6.69 0.40 -0.97
C ILE A 100 7.54 0.02 -2.19
N ASN A 101 8.07 1.00 -2.94
CA ASN A 101 8.94 0.73 -4.07
C ASN A 101 10.23 0.00 -3.68
N GLU A 102 10.86 0.41 -2.57
CA GLU A 102 12.05 -0.24 -2.03
C GLU A 102 11.77 -1.69 -1.64
N SER A 103 10.70 -1.94 -0.85
CA SER A 103 10.30 -3.30 -0.49
C SER A 103 9.93 -4.15 -1.71
N LEU A 104 9.15 -3.62 -2.66
CA LEU A 104 8.81 -4.37 -3.88
C LEU A 104 10.03 -4.72 -4.73
N LYS A 105 11.07 -3.89 -4.72
CA LYS A 105 12.33 -4.20 -5.39
C LYS A 105 13.08 -5.31 -4.64
N GLU A 106 13.21 -5.21 -3.32
CA GLU A 106 13.86 -6.24 -2.50
C GLU A 106 13.15 -7.61 -2.61
N MET A 107 11.83 -7.61 -2.56
CA MET A 107 10.99 -8.78 -2.81
C MET A 107 11.20 -9.37 -4.21
N SER A 108 11.44 -8.53 -5.23
CA SER A 108 11.75 -9.00 -6.58
C SER A 108 13.06 -9.78 -6.61
N GLU A 109 14.10 -9.28 -5.96
CA GLU A 109 15.40 -9.95 -5.87
C GLU A 109 15.30 -11.29 -5.12
N GLN A 110 14.46 -11.36 -4.08
CA GLN A 110 14.17 -12.59 -3.36
C GLN A 110 13.44 -13.62 -4.26
N VAL A 111 12.47 -13.17 -5.06
CA VAL A 111 11.74 -14.00 -6.02
C VAL A 111 12.69 -14.54 -7.10
N ASP A 112 13.58 -13.70 -7.63
CA ASP A 112 14.51 -14.13 -8.68
C ASP A 112 15.53 -15.15 -8.14
N LYS A 113 16.04 -14.96 -6.92
CA LYS A 113 16.86 -15.98 -6.23
C LYS A 113 16.10 -17.30 -6.03
N ALA A 114 14.83 -17.22 -5.62
CA ALA A 114 14.01 -18.41 -5.43
C ALA A 114 13.79 -19.19 -6.74
N LYS A 115 13.65 -18.48 -7.87
CA LYS A 115 13.56 -19.11 -9.21
C LYS A 115 14.85 -19.77 -9.64
N GLU A 116 16.00 -19.19 -9.31
CA GLU A 116 17.31 -19.76 -9.64
C GLU A 116 17.63 -21.01 -8.80
N GLU A 117 17.32 -20.96 -7.51
CA GLU A 117 17.68 -22.02 -6.56
C GLU A 117 16.65 -23.17 -6.56
N TYR A 118 15.37 -22.86 -6.77
CA TYR A 118 14.24 -23.81 -6.67
C TYR A 118 13.18 -23.60 -7.78
N PRO A 119 13.52 -23.75 -9.08
CA PRO A 119 12.64 -23.40 -10.20
C PRO A 119 11.31 -24.18 -10.23
N ASP A 120 11.31 -25.43 -9.80
CA ASP A 120 10.14 -26.32 -9.89
C ASP A 120 9.29 -26.34 -8.61
N GLU A 121 9.74 -25.67 -7.54
CA GLU A 121 9.04 -25.70 -6.25
C GLU A 121 7.72 -24.90 -6.28
N PRO A 122 6.63 -25.45 -5.73
CA PRO A 122 5.36 -24.74 -5.58
C PRO A 122 5.49 -23.39 -4.84
N GLU A 123 6.35 -23.33 -3.83
CA GLU A 123 6.62 -22.16 -2.99
C GLU A 123 7.13 -20.98 -3.83
N CYS A 124 7.96 -21.25 -4.84
CA CYS A 124 8.47 -20.25 -5.77
C CYS A 124 7.34 -19.60 -6.59
N ARG A 125 6.35 -20.39 -7.02
CA ARG A 125 5.16 -19.87 -7.71
C ARG A 125 4.31 -19.02 -6.77
N VAL A 126 4.18 -19.42 -5.51
CA VAL A 126 3.40 -18.67 -4.50
C VAL A 126 4.01 -17.30 -4.25
N VAL A 127 5.32 -17.20 -3.96
CA VAL A 127 5.97 -15.90 -3.69
C VAL A 127 5.96 -14.99 -4.92
N SER A 128 6.14 -15.55 -6.13
CA SER A 128 6.01 -14.80 -7.38
C SER A 128 4.60 -14.21 -7.53
N THR A 129 3.56 -15.00 -7.23
CA THR A 129 2.15 -14.55 -7.33
C THR A 129 1.84 -13.45 -6.31
N ILE A 130 2.35 -13.59 -5.09
CA ILE A 130 2.21 -12.56 -4.04
C ILE A 130 2.84 -11.25 -4.49
N HIS A 131 4.09 -11.29 -4.97
CA HIS A 131 4.81 -10.11 -5.44
C HIS A 131 4.06 -9.39 -6.58
N SER A 132 3.59 -10.13 -7.58
CA SER A 132 2.77 -9.58 -8.67
C SER A 132 1.49 -8.91 -8.18
N THR A 133 0.83 -9.53 -7.21
CA THR A 133 -0.41 -9.01 -6.61
C THR A 133 -0.17 -7.67 -5.89
N LEU A 134 0.94 -7.56 -5.15
CA LEU A 134 1.29 -6.32 -4.46
C LEU A 134 1.59 -5.18 -5.43
N ILE A 135 2.33 -5.47 -6.51
CA ILE A 135 2.62 -4.48 -7.57
C ILE A 135 1.35 -3.98 -8.23
N PHE A 136 0.39 -4.87 -8.51
CA PHE A 136 -0.89 -4.47 -9.10
C PHE A 136 -1.68 -3.56 -8.16
N LYS A 137 -1.88 -3.97 -6.89
CA LYS A 137 -2.58 -3.14 -5.90
C LYS A 137 -1.91 -1.79 -5.71
N PHE A 138 -0.58 -1.76 -5.63
CA PHE A 138 0.17 -0.54 -5.49
C PHE A 138 -0.02 0.40 -6.70
N LYS A 139 0.02 -0.14 -7.92
CA LYS A 139 -0.26 0.61 -9.14
C LYS A 139 -1.63 1.29 -9.11
N GLU A 140 -2.68 0.59 -8.71
CA GLU A 140 -4.03 1.17 -8.61
C GLU A 140 -4.07 2.34 -7.63
N VAL A 141 -3.45 2.18 -6.46
CA VAL A 141 -3.37 3.23 -5.44
C VAL A 141 -2.52 4.42 -5.92
N LEU A 142 -1.41 4.19 -6.63
CA LEU A 142 -0.62 5.25 -7.26
C LEU A 142 -1.44 6.09 -8.24
N ILE A 143 -2.19 5.44 -9.13
CA ILE A 143 -3.03 6.14 -10.11
C ILE A 143 -4.07 6.99 -9.37
N SER A 144 -4.68 6.46 -8.30
CA SER A 144 -5.60 7.25 -7.48
C SER A 144 -4.89 8.41 -6.76
N PHE A 145 -3.63 8.25 -6.35
CA PHE A 145 -2.86 9.32 -5.72
C PHE A 145 -2.56 10.45 -6.70
N GLN A 146 -2.01 10.12 -7.89
CA GLN A 146 -1.75 11.09 -8.95
C GLN A 146 -3.02 11.84 -9.37
N LYS A 147 -4.14 11.13 -9.48
CA LYS A 147 -5.44 11.76 -9.73
C LYS A 147 -5.82 12.75 -8.62
N SER A 148 -5.67 12.37 -7.35
CA SER A 148 -5.98 13.26 -6.23
C SER A 148 -5.09 14.51 -6.19
N GLN A 149 -3.80 14.39 -6.54
CA GLN A 149 -2.88 15.51 -6.70
C GLN A 149 -3.33 16.46 -7.83
N SER A 150 -3.70 15.91 -8.98
CA SER A 150 -4.23 16.67 -10.12
C SER A 150 -5.54 17.40 -9.76
N ASP A 151 -6.48 16.72 -9.11
CA ASP A 151 -7.75 17.31 -8.67
C ASP A 151 -7.53 18.45 -7.67
N TYR A 152 -6.58 18.29 -6.74
CA TYR A 152 -6.18 19.34 -5.80
C TYR A 152 -5.52 20.54 -6.51
N LYS A 153 -4.60 20.30 -7.45
CA LYS A 153 -3.99 21.34 -8.29
C LYS A 153 -5.06 22.16 -9.01
N ASN A 154 -6.02 21.47 -9.64
CA ASN A 154 -7.11 22.11 -10.39
C ASN A 154 -8.00 22.97 -9.48
N ALA A 155 -8.28 22.50 -8.26
CA ALA A 155 -9.01 23.29 -7.26
C ALA A 155 -8.24 24.57 -6.88
N MET A 156 -6.92 24.49 -6.68
CA MET A 156 -6.07 25.65 -6.38
C MET A 156 -6.04 26.64 -7.54
N GLN A 157 -5.85 26.16 -8.77
CA GLN A 157 -5.88 27.00 -9.97
C GLN A 157 -7.23 27.69 -10.15
N SER A 158 -8.35 26.99 -9.91
CA SER A 158 -9.69 27.60 -9.96
C SER A 158 -9.83 28.74 -8.96
N LYS A 159 -9.30 28.58 -7.73
CA LYS A 159 -9.27 29.67 -6.76
C LYS A 159 -8.41 30.83 -7.25
N ILE A 160 -7.19 30.57 -7.70
CA ILE A 160 -6.28 31.60 -8.23
C ILE A 160 -6.96 32.40 -9.35
N LYS A 161 -7.62 31.75 -10.32
CA LYS A 161 -8.37 32.42 -11.39
C LYS A 161 -9.39 33.42 -10.84
N ARG A 162 -10.19 33.00 -9.84
CA ARG A 162 -11.15 33.88 -9.16
C ARG A 162 -10.48 35.02 -8.41
N GLN A 163 -9.28 34.82 -7.87
CA GLN A 163 -8.55 35.89 -7.18
C GLN A 163 -7.95 36.89 -8.17
N ILE A 164 -7.39 36.43 -9.30
CA ILE A 164 -6.87 37.27 -10.38
C ILE A 164 -7.98 38.16 -10.95
N ALA A 165 -9.18 37.61 -11.19
CA ALA A 165 -10.33 38.39 -11.66
C ALA A 165 -10.72 39.56 -10.73
N ILE A 166 -10.42 39.46 -9.42
CA ILE A 166 -10.65 40.56 -8.46
C ILE A 166 -9.52 41.59 -8.51
N VAL A 167 -8.28 41.15 -8.74
CA VAL A 167 -7.10 42.03 -8.81
C VAL A 167 -7.05 42.79 -10.14
N LYS A 168 -7.53 42.16 -11.22
CA LYS A 168 -7.52 42.67 -12.59
C LYS A 168 -8.88 42.46 -13.27
N PRO A 169 -9.92 43.26 -12.92
CA PRO A 169 -11.27 43.09 -13.45
C PRO A 169 -11.38 43.29 -14.97
N GLU A 170 -10.45 44.01 -15.58
CA GLU A 170 -10.39 44.27 -17.01
C GLU A 170 -9.76 43.13 -17.83
N ALA A 171 -9.17 42.12 -17.17
CA ALA A 171 -8.56 40.99 -17.84
C ALA A 171 -9.61 40.09 -18.50
N GLY A 172 -9.36 39.71 -19.75
CA GLY A 172 -10.20 38.74 -20.45
C GLY A 172 -10.06 37.33 -19.86
N GLU A 173 -11.04 36.45 -20.08
CA GLU A 173 -11.02 35.08 -19.56
C GLU A 173 -9.77 34.29 -19.99
N LYS A 174 -9.33 34.46 -21.24
CA LYS A 174 -8.08 33.85 -21.76
C LYS A 174 -6.82 34.35 -21.05
N GLU A 175 -6.80 35.62 -20.67
CA GLU A 175 -5.68 36.23 -19.94
C GLU A 175 -5.63 35.71 -18.50
N ILE A 176 -6.79 35.62 -17.83
CA ILE A 176 -6.91 35.04 -16.48
C ILE A 176 -6.49 33.57 -16.47
N GLU A 177 -6.90 32.80 -17.49
CA GLU A 177 -6.49 31.41 -17.66
C GLU A 177 -4.97 31.29 -17.80
N ALA A 178 -4.35 32.11 -18.64
CA ALA A 178 -2.91 32.12 -18.86
C ALA A 178 -2.16 32.47 -17.57
N LEU A 179 -2.56 33.55 -16.89
CA LEU A 179 -1.95 33.96 -15.63
C LEU A 179 -2.10 32.88 -14.55
N SER A 180 -3.24 32.19 -14.47
CA SER A 180 -3.41 31.12 -13.48
C SER A 180 -2.47 29.92 -13.66
N LYS A 181 -1.95 29.72 -14.87
CA LYS A 181 -1.01 28.63 -15.22
C LYS A 181 0.44 29.08 -15.20
N ASP A 182 0.70 30.38 -15.21
CA ASP A 182 2.02 30.98 -15.21
C ASP A 182 2.24 31.79 -13.92
N PRO A 183 2.86 31.17 -12.89
CA PRO A 183 3.17 31.85 -11.64
C PRO A 183 4.02 33.10 -11.82
N GLU A 184 4.96 33.11 -12.77
CA GLU A 184 5.91 34.21 -12.97
C GLU A 184 5.22 35.44 -13.55
N SER A 185 4.43 35.26 -14.61
CA SER A 185 3.61 36.34 -15.19
C SER A 185 2.57 36.85 -14.20
N ALA A 186 1.96 35.97 -13.40
CA ALA A 186 1.02 36.37 -12.37
C ALA A 186 1.69 37.18 -11.26
N MET A 187 2.88 36.78 -10.79
CA MET A 187 3.64 37.53 -9.78
C MET A 187 4.08 38.91 -10.28
N LYS A 188 4.45 39.04 -11.56
CA LYS A 188 4.78 40.32 -12.17
C LYS A 188 3.57 41.27 -12.20
N MET A 189 2.42 40.78 -12.69
CA MET A 189 1.16 41.53 -12.71
C MET A 189 0.78 42.02 -11.30
N VAL A 190 0.94 41.14 -10.33
CA VAL A 190 0.66 41.38 -8.92
C VAL A 190 1.57 42.49 -8.35
N SER A 191 2.86 42.48 -8.67
CA SER A 191 3.85 43.49 -8.22
C SER A 191 3.55 44.88 -8.78
N ASP A 192 3.17 44.95 -10.06
CA ASP A 192 2.80 46.19 -10.73
C ASP A 192 1.56 46.82 -10.07
N GLN A 193 0.58 45.98 -9.69
CA GLN A 193 -0.67 46.45 -9.10
C GLN A 193 -0.52 46.90 -7.64
N ILE A 194 0.41 46.34 -6.87
CA ILE A 194 0.71 46.80 -5.50
C ILE A 194 1.40 48.17 -5.49
N SER A 195 2.28 48.41 -6.47
CA SER A 195 3.05 49.65 -6.58
C SER A 195 2.15 50.87 -6.85
N GLY A 196 1.00 50.67 -7.49
CA GLY A 196 -0.02 51.68 -7.73
C GLY A 196 -1.03 51.82 -6.58
N LYS A 197 -0.65 52.44 -5.44
CA LYS A 197 -1.57 52.81 -4.32
C LYS A 197 -2.62 51.73 -3.96
N ALA A 198 -2.23 50.46 -3.95
CA ALA A 198 -3.16 49.37 -3.72
C ALA A 198 -3.82 49.43 -2.33
N HIS A 199 -5.15 49.33 -2.30
CA HIS A 199 -5.91 49.22 -1.06
C HIS A 199 -5.50 47.95 -0.27
N ARG A 200 -5.56 47.96 1.08
CA ARG A 200 -5.15 46.80 1.92
C ARG A 200 -5.79 45.47 1.50
N LYS A 201 -7.04 45.49 1.03
CA LYS A 201 -7.76 44.31 0.51
C LYS A 201 -7.11 43.70 -0.74
N LEU A 202 -6.55 44.53 -1.60
CA LEU A 202 -5.83 44.11 -2.80
C LEU A 202 -4.50 43.44 -2.42
N GLN A 203 -3.75 44.04 -1.50
CA GLN A 203 -2.50 43.47 -0.96
C GLN A 203 -2.73 42.10 -0.31
N ASN A 204 -3.82 41.93 0.45
CA ASN A 204 -4.15 40.63 1.04
C ASN A 204 -4.50 39.59 -0.04
N THR A 205 -5.24 39.98 -1.10
CA THR A 205 -5.57 39.07 -2.20
C THR A 205 -4.32 38.64 -2.96
N VAL A 206 -3.40 39.56 -3.18
CA VAL A 206 -2.08 39.27 -3.77
C VAL A 206 -1.31 38.23 -2.95
N ARG A 207 -1.19 38.44 -1.64
CA ARG A 207 -0.45 37.53 -0.76
C ARG A 207 -1.06 36.13 -0.80
N ASP A 208 -2.38 36.06 -0.82
CA ASP A 208 -3.13 34.81 -0.98
C ASP A 208 -2.78 34.08 -2.29
N ILE A 209 -2.70 34.81 -3.41
CA ILE A 209 -2.31 34.27 -4.71
C ILE A 209 -0.89 33.69 -4.65
N GLN A 210 0.06 34.46 -4.09
CA GLN A 210 1.46 34.02 -3.92
C GLN A 210 1.56 32.73 -3.12
N ASN A 211 0.91 32.67 -1.95
CA ASN A 211 0.88 31.48 -1.11
C ASN A 211 0.32 30.26 -1.86
N LYS A 212 -0.72 30.43 -2.69
CA LYS A 212 -1.29 29.32 -3.48
C LYS A 212 -0.35 28.86 -4.59
N TYR A 213 0.40 29.76 -5.22
CA TYR A 213 1.43 29.34 -6.18
C TYR A 213 2.54 28.55 -5.51
N GLU A 214 3.00 28.95 -4.32
CA GLU A 214 3.99 28.16 -3.57
C GLU A 214 3.47 26.75 -3.25
N LEU A 215 2.18 26.62 -2.91
CA LEU A 215 1.54 25.32 -2.69
C LEU A 215 1.46 24.48 -3.97
N ILE A 216 1.20 25.10 -5.12
CA ILE A 216 1.21 24.42 -6.43
C ILE A 216 2.62 23.96 -6.77
N LEU A 217 3.64 24.79 -6.56
CA LEU A 217 5.04 24.41 -6.83
C LEU A 217 5.47 23.21 -5.98
N LYS A 218 5.15 23.21 -4.68
CA LYS A 218 5.43 22.06 -3.79
C LYS A 218 4.71 20.79 -4.27
N LEU A 219 3.45 20.93 -4.71
CA LEU A 219 2.69 19.83 -5.27
C LEU A 219 3.30 19.31 -6.57
N GLU A 220 3.77 20.19 -7.46
CA GLU A 220 4.40 19.82 -8.73
C GLU A 220 5.69 19.04 -8.50
N ASN A 221 6.52 19.46 -7.55
CA ASN A 221 7.70 18.70 -7.14
C ASN A 221 7.33 17.30 -6.64
N SER A 222 6.27 17.18 -5.84
CA SER A 222 5.77 15.87 -5.38
C SER A 222 5.22 15.03 -6.53
N VAL A 223 4.52 15.62 -7.50
CA VAL A 223 4.03 14.90 -8.70
C VAL A 223 5.20 14.38 -9.53
N GLU A 224 6.25 15.18 -9.71
CA GLU A 224 7.47 14.77 -10.40
C GLU A 224 8.15 13.62 -9.68
N GLU A 225 8.31 13.70 -8.36
CA GLU A 225 8.87 12.61 -7.55
C GLU A 225 8.06 11.32 -7.68
N VAL A 226 6.74 11.42 -7.57
CA VAL A 226 5.80 10.29 -7.77
C VAL A 226 5.97 9.69 -9.15
N TYR A 227 6.14 10.52 -10.19
CA TYR A 227 6.37 10.07 -11.56
C TYR A 227 7.68 9.30 -11.71
N GLN A 228 8.80 9.83 -11.18
CA GLN A 228 10.10 9.14 -11.21
C GLN A 228 10.03 7.78 -10.51
N LEU A 229 9.37 7.74 -9.35
CA LEU A 229 9.14 6.50 -8.61
C LEU A 229 8.21 5.52 -9.35
N THR A 230 7.31 6.00 -10.22
CA THR A 230 6.45 5.15 -11.06
C THR A 230 7.24 4.47 -12.17
N LEU A 231 8.30 5.10 -12.68
CA LEU A 231 9.16 4.48 -13.69
C LEU A 231 9.81 3.19 -13.17
N ASN A 232 10.23 3.18 -11.90
CA ASN A 232 10.76 1.97 -11.24
C ASN A 232 9.70 0.87 -11.15
N LEU A 233 8.47 1.22 -10.78
CA LEU A 233 7.36 0.27 -10.77
C LEU A 233 7.07 -0.31 -12.15
N ASN A 234 7.15 0.51 -13.20
CA ASN A 234 6.96 0.05 -14.58
C ASN A 234 8.02 -0.96 -15.01
N ILE A 235 9.27 -0.81 -14.57
CA ILE A 235 10.32 -1.81 -14.79
C ILE A 235 9.94 -3.14 -14.12
N LEU A 236 9.49 -3.11 -12.86
CA LEU A 236 9.04 -4.32 -12.16
C LEU A 236 7.86 -5.00 -12.86
N ILE A 237 6.93 -4.21 -13.42
CA ILE A 237 5.79 -4.72 -14.19
C ILE A 237 6.25 -5.37 -15.51
N GLN A 238 7.19 -4.74 -16.23
CA GLN A 238 7.71 -5.26 -17.50
C GLN A 238 8.44 -6.59 -17.32
N THR A 239 9.26 -6.71 -16.27
CA THR A 239 9.98 -7.96 -15.93
C THR A 239 9.04 -9.11 -15.59
N GLN A 240 7.78 -8.83 -15.21
CA GLN A 240 6.79 -9.85 -14.84
C GLN A 240 5.96 -10.42 -16.00
N GLY A 241 6.23 -10.00 -17.24
CA GLY A 241 5.71 -10.56 -18.51
C GLY A 241 4.53 -11.54 -18.45
N GLU A 242 3.35 -11.11 -18.93
CA GLU A 242 2.22 -11.96 -19.34
C GLU A 242 1.46 -12.82 -18.29
N LYS A 243 1.49 -12.48 -16.99
CA LYS A 243 0.58 -13.12 -16.00
C LYS A 243 -0.39 -12.18 -15.28
N LEU A 244 -0.76 -11.05 -15.88
CA LEU A 244 -1.77 -10.14 -15.32
C LEU A 244 -3.21 -10.69 -15.37
N ASN A 245 -3.52 -11.55 -16.36
CA ASN A 245 -4.90 -12.00 -16.62
C ASN A 245 -5.44 -13.05 -15.64
N THR A 246 -4.63 -13.53 -14.68
CA THR A 246 -5.04 -14.55 -13.69
C THR A 246 -5.04 -14.02 -12.25
N ILE A 247 -5.01 -12.69 -12.07
CA ILE A 247 -4.78 -12.08 -10.75
C ILE A 247 -6.06 -11.95 -9.92
N GLU A 248 -7.24 -11.66 -10.50
CA GLU A 248 -8.47 -11.49 -9.71
C GLU A 248 -8.81 -12.72 -8.85
N LYS A 249 -8.57 -13.92 -9.38
CA LYS A 249 -8.82 -15.18 -8.67
C LYS A 249 -7.75 -15.49 -7.62
N ASN A 250 -6.50 -15.08 -7.86
CA ASN A 250 -5.39 -15.26 -6.92
C ASN A 250 -5.37 -14.19 -5.81
N LEU A 251 -6.13 -13.08 -5.97
CA LEU A 251 -6.20 -11.98 -5.01
C LEU A 251 -7.00 -12.35 -3.76
N GLU A 252 -8.07 -13.15 -3.94
CA GLU A 252 -8.87 -13.73 -2.85
C GLU A 252 -8.09 -14.85 -2.17
N GLU A 253 -7.44 -15.72 -2.95
CA GLU A 253 -6.58 -16.78 -2.42
C GLU A 253 -5.38 -16.22 -1.66
N ALA A 254 -4.67 -15.19 -2.14
CA ALA A 254 -3.55 -14.59 -1.44
C ALA A 254 -3.98 -13.93 -0.12
N ASN A 255 -5.12 -13.21 -0.10
CA ASN A 255 -5.66 -12.70 1.16
C ASN A 255 -6.04 -13.83 2.12
N ASP A 256 -6.67 -14.89 1.63
CA ASP A 256 -7.05 -16.06 2.42
C ASP A 256 -5.82 -16.86 2.92
N TYR A 257 -4.75 -16.98 2.13
CA TYR A 257 -3.46 -17.53 2.53
C TYR A 257 -2.74 -16.65 3.56
N LEU A 258 -2.84 -15.32 3.45
CA LEU A 258 -2.29 -14.39 4.43
C LEU A 258 -3.06 -14.41 5.76
N GLU A 259 -4.39 -14.47 5.71
CA GLU A 259 -5.28 -14.54 6.87
C GLU A 259 -5.22 -15.90 7.57
N LYS A 260 -5.20 -17.01 6.81
CA LYS A 260 -4.95 -18.35 7.36
C LYS A 260 -3.51 -18.49 7.84
N GLY A 261 -2.53 -17.92 7.15
CA GLY A 261 -1.13 -17.88 7.57
C GLY A 261 -0.93 -17.18 8.92
N GLU A 262 -1.67 -16.10 9.19
CA GLU A 262 -1.71 -15.44 10.50
C GLU A 262 -2.20 -16.37 11.62
N ASN A 263 -3.25 -17.15 11.35
CA ASN A 263 -3.78 -18.13 12.29
C ASN A 263 -2.80 -19.29 12.50
N HIS A 264 -2.20 -19.83 11.44
CA HIS A 264 -1.25 -20.94 11.52
C HIS A 264 0.08 -20.54 12.19
N LEU A 265 0.60 -19.32 11.98
CA LEU A 265 1.80 -18.82 12.67
C LEU A 265 1.53 -18.54 14.16
N ASN A 266 0.36 -17.97 14.50
CA ASN A 266 -0.04 -17.77 15.89
C ASN A 266 -0.30 -19.10 16.62
N LEU A 267 -0.91 -20.06 15.93
CA LEU A 267 -1.04 -21.43 16.42
C LEU A 267 0.36 -22.02 16.59
N ALA A 268 1.22 -22.05 15.58
CA ALA A 268 2.57 -22.62 15.66
C ALA A 268 3.37 -22.04 16.84
N LYS A 269 3.28 -20.73 17.11
CA LYS A 269 3.89 -20.09 18.28
C LYS A 269 3.32 -20.65 19.60
N LYS A 270 1.99 -20.80 19.71
CA LYS A 270 1.32 -21.41 20.87
C LYS A 270 1.65 -22.90 21.03
N TRP A 271 1.75 -23.65 19.93
CA TRP A 271 2.13 -25.06 19.90
C TRP A 271 3.59 -25.25 20.30
N HIS A 272 4.53 -24.46 19.76
CA HIS A 272 5.94 -24.48 20.17
C HIS A 272 6.12 -24.14 21.65
N GLN A 273 5.37 -23.17 22.20
CA GLN A 273 5.39 -22.89 23.64
C GLN A 273 4.87 -24.09 24.44
N LYS A 274 3.72 -24.68 24.08
CA LYS A 274 3.18 -25.87 24.75
C LYS A 274 4.10 -27.09 24.67
N THR A 275 4.79 -27.31 23.54
CA THR A 275 5.74 -28.40 23.37
C THR A 275 6.98 -28.21 24.24
N ARG A 276 7.48 -26.98 24.43
CA ARG A 276 8.59 -26.71 25.36
C ARG A 276 8.24 -27.09 26.82
N TYR A 277 7.03 -26.80 27.28
CA TYR A 277 6.59 -27.21 28.63
C TYR A 277 6.45 -28.73 28.77
N LYS A 278 5.94 -29.42 27.73
CA LYS A 278 5.83 -30.89 27.72
C LYS A 278 7.21 -31.56 27.72
N MET A 279 8.15 -31.07 26.90
CA MET A 279 9.52 -31.58 26.84
C MET A 279 10.30 -31.31 28.14
N ALA A 280 10.09 -30.15 28.77
CA ALA A 280 10.66 -29.86 30.09
C ALA A 280 10.13 -30.83 31.17
N CYS A 281 8.84 -31.14 31.15
CA CYS A 281 8.24 -32.08 32.10
C CYS A 281 8.78 -33.51 31.92
N ILE A 282 8.92 -33.97 30.66
CA ILE A 282 9.53 -35.27 30.34
C ILE A 282 11.00 -35.32 30.80
N ALA A 283 11.76 -34.25 30.59
CA ALA A 283 13.16 -34.18 31.03
C ALA A 283 13.29 -34.27 32.56
N VAL A 284 12.42 -33.61 33.33
CA VAL A 284 12.42 -33.71 34.80
C VAL A 284 12.10 -35.12 35.27
N VAL A 285 11.12 -35.79 34.65
CA VAL A 285 10.77 -37.18 34.98
C VAL A 285 11.94 -38.13 34.73
N LEU A 286 12.65 -37.97 33.61
CA LEU A 286 13.84 -38.77 33.30
C LEU A 286 14.97 -38.57 34.31
N VAL A 287 15.18 -37.33 34.79
CA VAL A 287 16.17 -37.03 35.84
C VAL A 287 15.79 -37.68 37.17
N ILE A 288 14.52 -37.67 37.55
CA ILE A 288 14.05 -38.34 38.77
C ILE A 288 14.26 -39.86 38.68
N ILE A 289 13.94 -40.47 37.55
CA ILE A 289 14.16 -41.90 37.32
C ILE A 289 15.66 -42.23 37.41
N ALA A 290 16.53 -41.41 36.81
CA ALA A 290 17.98 -41.59 36.89
C ALA A 290 18.49 -41.54 38.34
N ILE A 291 17.99 -40.59 39.16
CA ILE A 291 18.37 -40.48 40.58
C ILE A 291 17.94 -41.73 41.36
N ILE A 292 16.73 -42.24 41.13
CA ILE A 292 16.23 -43.45 41.80
C ILE A 292 17.10 -44.65 41.43
N LEU A 293 17.46 -44.82 40.16
CA LEU A 293 18.34 -45.90 39.72
C LEU A 293 19.72 -45.83 40.37
N ILE A 294 20.30 -44.62 40.50
CA ILE A 294 21.59 -44.42 41.18
C ILE A 294 21.49 -44.82 42.66
N VAL A 295 20.44 -44.42 43.36
CA VAL A 295 20.25 -44.75 44.79
C VAL A 295 20.07 -46.26 45.01
N ILE A 296 19.39 -46.95 44.09
CA ILE A 296 19.23 -48.41 44.15
C ILE A 296 20.56 -49.13 43.87
N PHE A 297 21.39 -48.60 42.97
CA PHE A 297 22.64 -49.25 42.56
C PHE A 297 23.81 -49.00 43.53
N VAL A 298 23.78 -47.89 44.28
CA VAL A 298 24.80 -47.52 45.28
C VAL A 298 24.53 -48.18 46.64
N LYS A 299 23.37 -48.79 46.84
CA LYS A 299 22.94 -49.45 48.08
C LYS A 299 23.04 -50.96 47.97
#